data_AF-A0A4V0XHY9-F1
#
_entry.id   AF-A0A4V0XHY9-F1
#
_cell.length_a   1.000
_cell.length_b   1.000
_cell.length_c   1.000
_cell.angle_alpha   90.00
_cell.angle_beta   90.00
_cell.angle_gamma   90.00
#
_symmetry.space_group_name_H-M   'P 1'
#
loop_
_entity.id
_entity.type
_entity.pdbx_description
1 polymer ?
#
loop_
_entity_poly.entity_id
_entity_poly.type
_entity_poly.pdbx_seq_one_letter_code
_entity_poly.pdbx_strand_id
1 'polypeptide(L)'
;MLKDRTRIERQLALSQQKLSAFETQLASEGVTGKAKGRNATWRHLNADYRQLKRRLLAVVAVEAREAAAVQRKAELAAAGQTSEG
;
A
#
# COMPACT_ATOMS: atom_id res chain seq x y z
N MET A 1 8.83 -10.61 -1.30
CA MET A 1 7.85 -10.01 -2.24
C MET A 1 6.42 -10.44 -1.89
N LEU A 2 5.90 -11.58 -2.37
CA LEU A 2 4.48 -11.94 -2.17
C LEU A 2 4.05 -12.04 -0.68
N LYS A 3 4.88 -12.69 0.15
CA LYS A 3 4.62 -12.81 1.61
C LYS A 3 4.62 -11.45 2.32
N ASP A 4 5.45 -10.51 1.86
CA ASP A 4 5.54 -9.16 2.43
C ASP A 4 4.33 -8.32 2.01
N ARG A 5 3.89 -8.45 0.76
CA ARG A 5 2.70 -7.79 0.23
C ARG A 5 1.45 -8.18 1.03
N THR A 6 1.16 -9.48 1.14
CA THR A 6 -0.02 -9.96 1.88
C THR A 6 0.01 -9.53 3.35
N ARG A 7 1.19 -9.50 3.98
CA ARG A 7 1.34 -8.99 5.35
C ARG A 7 0.99 -7.50 5.44
N ILE A 8 1.51 -6.68 4.54
CA ILE A 8 1.23 -5.23 4.51
C ILE A 8 -0.26 -4.97 4.22
N GLU A 9 -0.89 -5.74 3.33
CA GLU A 9 -2.32 -5.65 3.03
C GLU A 9 -3.18 -5.94 4.28
N ARG A 10 -2.86 -7.02 5.02
CA ARG A 10 -3.55 -7.32 6.29
C ARG A 10 -3.36 -6.20 7.32
N GLN A 11 -2.15 -5.68 7.46
CA GLN A 11 -1.87 -4.56 8.37
C GLN A 11 -2.64 -3.30 7.97
N LEU A 12 -2.72 -3.01 6.67
CA LEU A 12 -3.47 -1.88 6.13
C LEU A 12 -4.96 -2.01 6.44
N ALA A 13 -5.55 -3.19 6.23
CA ALA A 13 -6.95 -3.45 6.54
C ALA A 13 -7.26 -3.23 8.03
N LEU A 14 -6.41 -3.75 8.93
CA LEU A 14 -6.54 -3.55 10.37
C LEU A 14 -6.40 -2.07 10.77
N SER A 15 -5.43 -1.37 10.18
CA SER A 15 -5.21 0.06 10.44
C SER A 15 -6.39 0.90 9.95
N GLN A 16 -6.95 0.59 8.78
CA GLN A 16 -8.15 1.24 8.25
C GLN A 16 -9.36 0.99 9.13
N GLN A 17 -9.57 -0.24 9.62
CA GLN A 17 -10.67 -0.56 10.53
C GLN A 17 -10.56 0.24 11.83
N LYS A 18 -9.37 0.30 12.45
CA LYS A 18 -9.12 1.08 13.67
C LYS A 18 -9.37 2.57 13.45
N LEU A 19 -8.88 3.13 12.35
CA LEU A 19 -9.08 4.53 12.00
C LEU A 19 -10.57 4.83 11.82
N SER A 20 -11.29 4.02 11.05
CA SER A 20 -12.72 4.19 10.78
C SER A 20 -13.57 4.12 12.05
N ALA A 21 -13.30 3.13 12.93
CA ALA A 21 -13.97 3.03 14.21
C ALA A 21 -13.76 4.27 15.07
N PHE A 22 -12.52 4.77 15.14
CA PHE A 22 -12.20 5.98 15.87
C PHE A 22 -12.83 7.25 15.25
N GLU A 23 -12.89 7.32 13.92
CA GLU A 23 -13.58 8.43 13.24
C GLU A 23 -15.08 8.43 13.50
N THR A 24 -15.70 7.26 13.61
CA THR A 24 -17.12 7.11 14.00
C THR A 24 -17.34 7.59 15.43
N GLN A 25 -16.44 7.20 16.36
CA GLN A 25 -16.48 7.69 17.74
C GLN A 25 -16.37 9.21 17.80
N LEU A 26 -15.36 9.80 17.14
CA LEU A 26 -15.19 11.26 17.12
C LEU A 26 -16.41 11.98 16.53
N ALA A 27 -17.03 11.43 15.48
CA ALA A 27 -18.24 11.98 14.92
C ALA A 27 -19.40 11.96 15.92
N SER A 28 -19.55 10.88 16.70
CA SER A 28 -20.57 10.78 17.76
C SER A 28 -20.34 11.78 18.90
N GLU A 29 -19.09 12.15 19.15
CA GLU A 29 -18.69 13.17 20.12
C GLU A 29 -18.74 14.61 19.53
N GLY A 30 -19.18 14.78 18.28
CA GLY A 30 -19.23 16.07 17.59
C GLY A 30 -17.86 16.60 17.14
N VAL A 31 -16.78 15.82 17.30
CA VAL A 31 -15.42 16.20 16.91
C VAL A 31 -15.22 15.94 15.41
N THR A 32 -15.39 16.98 14.60
CA THR A 32 -15.30 16.88 13.13
C THR A 32 -14.31 17.89 12.53
N GLY A 33 -14.07 17.78 11.22
CA GLY A 33 -13.27 18.74 10.45
C GLY A 33 -11.89 19.07 11.05
N LYS A 34 -11.64 20.36 11.29
CA LYS A 34 -10.36 20.85 11.85
C LYS A 34 -10.11 20.36 13.28
N ALA A 35 -11.16 20.16 14.09
CA ALA A 35 -11.01 19.67 15.46
C ALA A 35 -10.53 18.21 15.48
N LYS A 36 -11.08 17.37 14.60
CA LYS A 36 -10.57 16.00 14.36
C LYS A 36 -9.08 16.00 14.02
N GLY A 37 -8.66 16.92 13.14
CA GLY A 37 -7.25 17.06 12.75
C GLY A 37 -6.29 17.42 13.89
N ARG A 38 -6.79 17.98 15.00
CA ARG A 38 -5.99 18.29 16.21
C ARG A 38 -5.91 17.11 17.18
N ASN A 39 -6.83 16.14 17.09
CA ASN A 39 -6.85 14.96 17.95
C ASN A 39 -5.57 14.12 17.72
N ALA A 40 -4.78 13.92 18.79
CA ALA A 40 -3.50 13.22 18.70
C ALA A 40 -3.65 11.75 18.28
N THR A 41 -4.64 11.06 18.84
CA THR A 41 -4.95 9.66 18.52
C THR A 41 -5.34 9.50 17.05
N TRP A 42 -6.21 10.37 16.54
CA TRP A 42 -6.59 10.36 15.12
C TRP A 42 -5.37 10.59 14.23
N ARG A 43 -4.52 11.56 14.57
CA ARG A 43 -3.29 11.84 13.80
C ARG A 43 -2.37 10.62 13.74
N HIS A 44 -2.20 9.92 14.86
CA HIS A 44 -1.37 8.71 14.92
C HIS A 44 -1.96 7.59 14.07
N LEU A 45 -3.24 7.25 14.24
CA LEU A 45 -3.91 6.21 13.46
C LEU A 45 -3.90 6.51 11.95
N ASN A 46 -4.13 7.76 11.57
CA ASN A 46 -4.08 8.20 10.17
C ASN A 46 -2.65 8.16 9.61
N ALA A 47 -1.64 8.49 10.42
CA ALA A 47 -0.24 8.39 10.03
C ALA A 47 0.15 6.93 9.75
N ASP A 48 -0.21 6.00 10.62
CA ASP A 48 0.03 4.56 10.44
C ASP A 48 -0.63 4.04 9.17
N TYR A 49 -1.91 4.38 8.96
CA TYR A 49 -2.65 4.02 7.74
C TYR A 49 -1.93 4.52 6.48
N ARG A 50 -1.53 5.80 6.47
CA ARG A 50 -0.81 6.42 5.34
C ARG A 50 0.57 5.80 5.12
N GLN A 51 1.27 5.42 6.19
CA GLN A 51 2.56 4.75 6.10
C GLN A 51 2.42 3.38 5.46
N LEU A 52 1.45 2.57 5.92
CA LEU A 52 1.17 1.24 5.35
C LEU A 52 0.76 1.33 3.88
N LYS A 53 -0.09 2.31 3.53
CA LYS A 53 -0.49 2.55 2.13
C LYS A 53 0.72 2.87 1.25
N ARG A 54 1.63 3.76 1.70
CA ARG A 54 2.86 4.08 0.97
C ARG A 54 3.78 2.88 0.81
N ARG A 55 3.92 2.05 1.86
CA ARG A 55 4.70 0.81 1.80
C ARG A 55 4.14 -0.18 0.79
N LEU A 56 2.81 -0.33 0.75
CA LEU A 56 2.16 -1.21 -0.23
C LEU A 56 2.43 -0.74 -1.67
N LEU A 57 2.30 0.57 -1.93
CA LEU A 57 2.62 1.15 -3.25
C LEU A 57 4.08 0.90 -3.65
N ALA A 58 5.02 1.03 -2.71
CA ALA A 58 6.42 0.75 -2.97
C ALA A 58 6.65 -0.73 -3.34
N VAL A 59 6.00 -1.67 -2.65
CA VAL A 59 6.06 -3.10 -2.97
C VAL A 59 5.51 -3.37 -4.37
N VAL A 60 4.32 -2.84 -4.69
CA VAL A 60 3.72 -2.98 -6.03
C VAL A 60 4.63 -2.41 -7.12
N ALA A 61 5.29 -1.28 -6.87
CA ALA A 61 6.23 -0.69 -7.82
C ALA A 61 7.50 -1.54 -8.01
N VAL A 62 7.94 -2.30 -7.01
CA VAL A 62 9.04 -3.26 -7.18
C VAL A 62 8.55 -4.49 -7.96
N GLU A 63 7.40 -5.06 -7.62
CA GLU A 63 6.80 -6.19 -8.35
C GLU A 63 6.62 -5.86 -9.84
N ALA A 64 6.15 -4.66 -10.18
CA ALA A 64 6.03 -4.21 -11.56
C ALA A 64 7.38 -4.10 -12.29
N ARG A 65 8.42 -3.63 -11.59
CA ARG A 65 9.79 -3.54 -12.15
C ARG A 65 10.39 -4.91 -12.40
N GLU A 66 10.18 -5.85 -11.48
CA GLU A 66 10.62 -7.24 -11.64
C GLU A 66 9.90 -7.91 -12.81
N ALA A 67 8.58 -7.77 -12.91
CA ALA A 67 7.80 -8.29 -14.03
C ALA A 67 8.26 -7.72 -15.37
N ALA A 68 8.50 -6.40 -15.46
CA ALA A 68 9.02 -5.77 -16.67
C ALA A 68 10.44 -6.26 -17.04
N ALA A 69 11.29 -6.55 -16.05
CA ALA A 69 12.63 -7.10 -16.30
C ALA A 69 12.56 -8.55 -16.81
N VAL A 70 11.66 -9.38 -16.27
CA VAL A 70 11.42 -10.74 -16.77
C VAL A 70 10.90 -10.71 -18.21
N GLN A 71 9.93 -9.83 -18.50
CA GLN A 71 9.39 -9.67 -19.84
C GLN A 71 10.47 -9.25 -20.86
N ARG A 72 11.30 -8.25 -20.53
CA ARG A 72 12.41 -7.84 -21.40
C ARG A 72 13.41 -8.97 -21.67
N LYS A 73 13.71 -9.78 -20.65
CA LYS A 73 14.59 -10.95 -20.82
C LYS A 73 13.97 -12.00 -21.74
N ALA A 74 12.67 -12.25 -21.61
CA ALA A 74 11.94 -13.18 -22.47
C ALA A 74 11.91 -12.69 -23.93
N GLU A 75 11.66 -11.39 -24.15
CA GLU A 75 11.68 -10.77 -25.48
C GLU A 75 13.05 -10.85 -26.14
N LEU A 76 14.12 -10.55 -25.40
CA LEU A 76 15.49 -10.67 -25.92
C LEU A 76 15.87 -12.11 -26.26
N ALA A 77 15.48 -13.09 -25.42
CA ALA A 77 15.70 -14.50 -25.69
C ALA A 77 14.95 -14.96 -26.95
N ALA A 78 13.70 -14.52 -27.14
CA ALA A 78 12.92 -14.81 -28.32
C ALA A 78 13.51 -14.17 -29.60
N ALA A 79 14.04 -12.95 -29.49
CA ALA A 79 14.70 -12.25 -30.60
C ALA A 79 16.04 -12.90 -31.00
N GLY A 80 16.81 -13.42 -30.02
CA GLY A 80 18.03 -14.18 -30.28
C GLY A 80 17.77 -15.53 -30.98
N GLN A 81 16.67 -16.20 -30.65
CA GLN A 81 16.30 -17.48 -31.28
C GLN A 81 15.77 -17.34 -32.72
N THR A 82 15.24 -16.16 -33.07
CA THR A 82 14.74 -15.87 -34.43
C THR A 82 15.83 -15.41 -35.40
N SER A 83 17.06 -15.17 -34.91
CA SER A 83 18.19 -14.73 -35.74
C SER A 83 19.22 -15.83 -36.08
N GLU A 84 19.06 -17.03 -35.52
CA GLU A 84 19.93 -18.20 -35.79
C GLU A 84 19.28 -19.29 -36.69
N GLY A 85 18.12 -19.02 -37.31
CA GLY A 85 17.44 -19.92 -38.26
C GLY A 85 17.43 -19.37 -39.67
#